data_AF-B9BNK7-F1
#
_entry.id   AF-B9BNK7-F1
#
_cell.length_a   1.000
_cell.length_b   1.000
_cell.length_c   1.000
_cell.angle_alpha   90.00
_cell.angle_beta   90.00
_cell.angle_gamma   90.00
#
_symmetry.space_group_name_H-M   'P 1'
#
loop_
_entity.id
_entity.type
_entity.pdbx_description
1 polymer ?
#
loop_
_entity_poly.entity_id
_entity_poly.type
_entity_poly.pdbx_seq_one_letter_code
_entity_poly.pdbx_strand_id
1 'polypeptide(L)' 'MQHQQDAQVRDPYRGHEIRVWARRNERGAWRDEVQLYVDGARIELIVPEPAGPEWLTEDEALRAGVERGRYLVDKRVDDD' A
#
# COMPACT_ATOMS: atom_id res chain seq x y z
N MET A 1 -18.35 -2.19 -14.31
CA MET A 1 -18.40 -1.77 -12.90
C MET A 1 -17.00 -1.88 -12.31
N GLN A 2 -16.15 -0.86 -12.51
CA GLN A 2 -14.83 -0.81 -11.88
C GLN A 2 -15.06 -0.30 -10.46
N HIS A 3 -14.98 -1.18 -9.46
CA HIS A 3 -14.98 -0.77 -8.07
C HIS A 3 -13.66 -0.03 -7.81
N GLN A 4 -13.64 1.26 -8.10
CA GLN A 4 -12.66 2.19 -7.57
C GLN A 4 -13.00 2.34 -6.08
N GLN A 5 -12.70 1.29 -5.29
CA GLN A 5 -12.88 1.33 -3.85
C GLN A 5 -12.00 2.47 -3.33
N ASP A 6 -12.61 3.47 -2.70
CA ASP A 6 -11.83 4.50 -1.99
C ASP A 6 -10.85 3.81 -1.04
N ALA A 7 -9.60 4.27 -1.06
CA ALA A 7 -8.59 3.77 -0.15
C ALA A 7 -8.98 4.11 1.29
N GLN A 8 -8.70 3.21 2.23
CA GLN A 8 -8.91 3.50 3.65
C GLN A 8 -7.95 4.59 4.13
N VAL A 9 -6.73 4.59 3.59
CA VAL A 9 -5.76 5.67 3.79
C VAL A 9 -5.19 6.11 2.44
N ARG A 10 -5.07 7.42 2.26
CA ARG A 10 -4.34 8.06 1.16
C ARG A 10 -3.21 8.89 1.75
N ASP A 11 -1.99 8.65 1.30
CA ASP A 11 -0.79 9.37 1.74
C ASP A 11 -0.06 9.96 0.53
N PRO A 12 -0.19 11.28 0.28
CA PRO A 12 0.62 11.97 -0.71
C PRO A 12 2.08 12.05 -0.25
N TYR A 13 3.01 11.51 -1.04
CA TYR A 13 4.42 11.45 -0.68
C TYR A 13 5.32 11.58 -1.92
N ARG A 14 6.20 12.60 -1.95
CA ARG A 14 7.14 12.87 -3.05
C ARG A 14 6.51 12.81 -4.45
N GLY A 15 5.35 13.45 -4.64
CA GLY A 15 4.63 13.45 -5.93
C GLY A 15 3.89 12.16 -6.27
N HIS A 16 3.94 11.16 -5.39
CA HIS A 16 3.16 9.94 -5.50
C HIS A 16 1.94 10.01 -4.59
N GLU A 17 0.87 9.34 -4.98
CA GLU A 17 -0.25 9.02 -4.08
C GLU A 17 -0.17 7.55 -3.69
N ILE A 18 0.09 7.31 -2.40
CA ILE A 18 0.04 5.99 -1.80
C ILE A 18 -1.41 5.73 -1.38
N ARG A 19 -1.98 4.61 -1.81
CA ARG A 19 -3.30 4.14 -1.41
C ARG A 19 -3.17 2.84 -0.64
N VAL A 20 -3.77 2.80 0.54
CA VAL A 20 -3.67 1.67 1.46
C VAL A 20 -5.05 1.14 1.84
N TRP A 21 -5.16 -0.18 1.83
CA TRP A 21 -6.27 -0.93 2.40
C TRP A 21 -5.75 -1.95 3.40
N ALA A 22 -6.57 -2.29 4.38
CA ALA A 22 -6.36 -3.42 5.26
C ALA A 22 -7.35 -4.52 4.89
N ARG A 23 -6.83 -5.72 4.63
CA ARG A 23 -7.62 -6.90 4.26
C ARG A 23 -7.47 -7.96 5.32
N ARG A 24 -8.60 -8.44 5.84
CA ARG A 24 -8.60 -9.58 6.74
C ARG A 24 -8.45 -10.88 5.94
N ASN A 25 -7.53 -11.74 6.35
CA ASN A 25 -7.28 -13.02 5.73
C ASN A 25 -8.12 -14.15 6.36
N GLU A 26 -8.05 -15.35 5.78
CA GLU A 26 -8.78 -16.55 6.22
C GLU A 26 -8.42 -17.00 7.65
N ARG A 27 -7.22 -16.64 8.12
CA ARG A 27 -6.75 -16.92 9.50
C ARG A 27 -7.21 -15.86 10.51
N GLY A 28 -7.96 -14.85 10.06
CA GLY A 28 -8.48 -13.77 10.88
C GLY A 28 -7.50 -12.63 11.16
N ALA A 29 -6.29 -12.68 10.61
CA ALA A 29 -5.28 -11.64 10.71
C ALA A 29 -5.40 -10.61 9.58
N TRP A 30 -4.79 -9.45 9.75
CA TRP A 30 -4.85 -8.33 8.82
C TRP A 30 -3.60 -8.25 7.95
N ARG A 31 -3.78 -7.89 6.68
CA ARG A 31 -2.70 -7.63 5.73
C ARG A 31 -2.90 -6.26 5.10
N ASP A 32 -1.80 -5.57 4.86
CA ASP A 32 -1.82 -4.31 4.15
C ASP A 32 -1.72 -4.53 2.64
N GLU A 33 -2.57 -3.85 1.91
CA GLU A 33 -2.58 -3.78 0.44
C GLU A 33 -2.20 -2.35 0.06
N VAL A 34 -1.10 -2.21 -0.69
CA VAL A 34 -0.55 -0.91 -1.07
C VAL A 34 -0.56 -0.79 -2.59
N GLN A 35 -1.08 0.33 -3.08
CA GLN A 35 -1.00 0.70 -4.49
C GLN A 35 -0.44 2.12 -4.60
N LEU A 36 0.45 2.33 -5.56
CA LEU A 36 1.06 3.64 -5.81
C LEU A 36 0.52 4.24 -7.11
N TYR A 37 0.38 5.57 -7.10
CA TYR A 37 -0.08 6.34 -8.24
C TYR A 37 0.81 7.55 -8.47
N VAL A 38 1.01 7.93 -9.74
CA VAL A 38 1.62 9.19 -10.16
C VAL A 38 0.69 9.84 -11.18
N ASP A 39 0.34 11.11 -10.98
CA ASP A 39 -0.62 11.84 -11.83
C ASP A 39 -1.93 11.08 -12.10
N GLY A 40 -2.40 10.32 -11.10
CA GLY A 40 -3.62 9.51 -11.18
C GLY A 40 -3.48 8.17 -11.92
N ALA A 41 -2.32 7.87 -12.51
CA ALA A 41 -2.03 6.58 -13.11
C ALA A 41 -1.40 5.63 -12.08
N ARG A 42 -1.91 4.40 -11.99
CA ARG A 42 -1.32 3.37 -11.12
C ARG A 42 0.02 2.96 -11.68
N ILE A 43 1.05 2.95 -10.84
CA ILE A 43 2.36 2.40 -11.21
C ILE A 43 2.45 0.94 -10.75
N GLU A 44 2.91 0.08 -11.64
CA GLU A 44 3.25 -1.29 -11.27
C GLU A 44 4.61 -1.31 -10.60
N LEU A 45 4.64 -1.81 -9.36
CA LEU A 45 5.86 -2.13 -8.68
C LEU A 45 6.07 -3.64 -8.78
N ILE A 46 7.24 -4.05 -9.29
CA ILE A 46 7.72 -5.42 -9.09
C ILE A 46 8.21 -5.52 -7.66
N VAL A 47 7.27 -5.62 -6.72
CA VAL A 47 7.57 -6.00 -5.34
C VAL A 47 7.57 -7.52 -5.28
N PRO A 48 8.62 -8.16 -4.74
CA PRO A 48 8.52 -9.58 -4.41
C PRO A 48 7.29 -9.77 -3.53
N GLU A 49 6.44 -10.69 -3.97
CA GLU A 49 5.12 -10.96 -3.43
C GLU A 49 5.17 -10.94 -1.88
N PRO A 50 4.39 -10.06 -1.22
CA PRO A 50 4.50 -9.94 0.21
C PRO A 50 3.79 -11.15 0.81
N ALA A 51 4.56 -12.14 1.24
CA ALA A 51 4.29 -12.76 2.53
C ALA A 51 4.46 -11.68 3.62
N GLY A 52 3.66 -10.61 3.54
CA GLY A 52 3.67 -9.51 4.46
C GLY A 52 3.29 -10.03 5.84
N PRO A 53 3.80 -9.41 6.91
CA PRO A 53 3.42 -9.75 8.27
C PRO A 53 1.89 -9.76 8.41
N GLU A 54 1.40 -10.75 9.15
CA GLU A 54 -0.01 -10.84 9.53
C GLU A 54 -0.22 -10.00 10.78
N TRP A 55 -0.88 -8.84 10.62
CA TRP A 55 -1.12 -7.87 11.68
C TRP A 55 -2.29 -8.28 12.58
N LEU A 56 -2.21 -7.94 13.85
CA LEU A 56 -3.27 -8.26 14.83
C LEU A 56 -4.48 -7.35 14.65
N THR A 57 -4.26 -6.11 14.21
CA THR A 57 -5.30 -5.10 14.04
C THR A 57 -5.31 -4.48 12.63
N GLU A 58 -6.48 -3.95 12.26
CA GLU A 58 -6.67 -3.21 11.01
C GLU A 58 -5.78 -1.95 10.96
N ASP A 59 -5.73 -1.19 12.06
CA ASP A 59 -4.93 0.04 12.15
C ASP A 59 -3.42 -0.20 12.02
N GLU A 60 -2.93 -1.33 12.54
CA GLU A 60 -1.53 -1.73 12.32
C GLU A 60 -1.25 -2.03 10.86
N ALA A 61 -2.15 -2.73 10.18
CA ALA A 61 -2.02 -2.96 8.74
C ALA A 61 -2.04 -1.64 7.96
N LEU A 62 -2.93 -0.71 8.29
CA LEU A 62 -2.98 0.59 7.62
C LEU A 62 -1.69 1.40 7.81
N ARG A 63 -1.17 1.49 9.04
CA ARG A 63 0.11 2.19 9.29
C ARG A 63 1.28 1.53 8.58
N ALA A 64 1.37 0.20 8.66
CA ALA A 64 2.42 -0.55 7.97
C ALA A 64 2.37 -0.37 6.46
N GLY A 65 1.17 -0.31 5.88
CA GLY A 65 0.99 -0.04 4.45
C GLY A 65 1.46 1.35 4.04
N VAL A 66 1.26 2.37 4.87
CA VAL A 66 1.80 3.72 4.63
C VAL A 66 3.33 3.72 4.67
N GLU A 67 3.92 3.14 5.72
CA GLU A 67 5.38 3.03 5.86
C GLU A 67 6.01 2.28 4.67
N ARG A 68 5.40 1.16 4.29
CA ARG A 68 5.82 0.38 3.12
C ARG A 68 5.66 1.17 1.82
N GLY A 69 4.57 1.91 1.65
CA GLY A 69 4.36 2.77 0.49
C GLY A 69 5.45 3.82 0.34
N ARG A 70 5.82 4.50 1.44
CA ARG A 70 6.92 5.49 1.43
C ARG A 70 8.27 4.85 1.11
N TYR A 71 8.58 3.71 1.72
CA TYR A 71 9.79 2.95 1.42
C TYR A 71 9.89 2.60 -0.08
N LEU A 72 8.78 2.18 -0.70
CA LEU A 72 8.76 1.84 -2.12
C LEU A 72 8.96 3.06 -3.03
N VAL A 73 8.39 4.22 -2.64
CA VAL A 73 8.64 5.49 -3.33
C VAL A 73 10.10 5.90 -3.21
N ASP A 74 10.67 5.87 -1.99
CA ASP A 74 12.07 6.23 -1.77
C ASP A 74 13.02 5.32 -2.56
N LYS A 75 12.80 3.99 -2.51
CA LYS A 75 13.59 3.03 -3.29
C LYS A 75 13.54 3.31 -4.80
N ARG A 76 12.39 3.72 -5.33
CA ARG A 76 12.24 4.06 -6.75
C ARG A 76 12.97 5.36 -7.10
N VAL A 77 12.88 6.38 -6.25
CA VAL A 77 13.57 7.67 -6.45
C VAL A 77 15.09 7.50 -6.39
N ASP A 78 15.59 6.61 -5.53
CA ASP A 78 17.04 6.33 -5.45
C ASP A 78 17.56 5.51 -6.65
N ASP A 79 16.69 4.75 -7.32
CA ASP A 79 17.04 3.91 -8.47
C ASP A 79 16.94 4.68 -9.83
N ASP A 80 16.27 5.85 -9.88
CA ASP A 80 16.10 6.74 -11.06
C ASP A 80 17.20 7.84 -11.12
#